data_AF-W1XQB2-F1
#
_entry.id   AF-W1XQB2-F1
#
_cell.length_a   1.000
_cell.length_b   1.000
_cell.length_c   1.000
_cell.angle_alpha   90.00
_cell.angle_beta   90.00
_cell.angle_gamma   90.00
#
_symmetry.space_group_name_H-M   'P 1'
#
loop_
_entity.id
_entity.type
_entity.pdbx_description
1 polymer ?
#
loop_
_entity_poly.entity_id
_entity_poly.type
_entity_poly.pdbx_seq_one_letter_code
_entity_poly.pdbx_strand_id
1 'polypeptide(L)'
;PHRWMKDLKTTGKLTVNEEEFKRVKTDFAGAYVDDEETKAIIEQVYNSYGYVMDPHTAVAMGAYMKELEKHPEDGARHTVIASTAHPFKFPTPICEALDIKVGETPYESLDNISAVTGVAFPKQLEA
;
A
#
# COMPACT_ATOMS: atom_id res chain seq x y z
N PRO A 1 17.28 -26.90 3.43
CA PRO A 1 17.64 -25.46 3.61
C PRO A 1 18.72 -24.93 2.63
N HIS A 2 19.79 -25.68 2.34
CA HIS A 2 20.94 -25.14 1.58
C HIS A 2 20.80 -25.08 0.05
N ARG A 3 19.92 -25.90 -0.55
CA ARG A 3 19.75 -25.96 -2.01
C ARG A 3 19.16 -24.66 -2.58
N TRP A 4 18.06 -24.21 -2.01
CA TRP A 4 17.37 -22.98 -2.39
C TRP A 4 18.25 -21.73 -2.37
N MET A 5 18.99 -21.52 -1.29
CA MET A 5 19.91 -20.39 -1.19
C MET A 5 21.09 -20.51 -2.15
N LYS A 6 21.51 -21.74 -2.49
CA LYS A 6 22.54 -21.97 -3.51
C LYS A 6 22.02 -21.61 -4.89
N ASP A 7 20.85 -22.14 -5.27
CA ASP A 7 20.24 -21.92 -6.59
C ASP A 7 19.95 -20.43 -6.81
N LEU A 8 19.42 -19.73 -5.79
CA LEU A 8 19.20 -18.29 -5.86
C LEU A 8 20.51 -17.51 -6.07
N LYS A 9 21.58 -17.87 -5.36
CA LYS A 9 22.90 -17.24 -5.51
C LYS A 9 23.53 -17.47 -6.88
N THR A 10 23.38 -18.66 -7.45
CA THR A 10 24.06 -19.03 -8.71
C THR A 10 23.25 -18.73 -9.96
N THR A 11 21.92 -18.75 -9.87
CA THR A 11 21.02 -18.63 -11.04
C THR A 11 20.09 -17.42 -10.98
N GLY A 12 20.02 -16.73 -9.83
CA GLY A 12 19.04 -15.67 -9.58
C GLY A 12 17.61 -16.18 -9.38
N LYS A 13 17.40 -17.50 -9.27
CA LYS A 13 16.08 -18.12 -9.17
C LYS A 13 16.05 -19.22 -8.11
N LEU A 14 14.90 -19.33 -7.46
CA LEU A 14 14.55 -20.41 -6.55
C LEU A 14 13.22 -20.98 -7.00
N THR A 15 13.10 -22.31 -7.01
CA THR A 15 11.88 -23.02 -7.37
C THR A 15 11.50 -23.99 -6.26
N VAL A 16 10.23 -23.96 -5.87
CA VAL A 16 9.60 -24.91 -4.94
C VAL A 16 8.87 -25.99 -5.75
N ASN A 17 8.67 -27.17 -5.16
CA ASN A 17 7.89 -28.21 -5.81
C ASN A 17 6.37 -27.92 -5.70
N GLU A 18 5.56 -28.69 -6.41
CA GLU A 18 4.11 -28.46 -6.48
C GLU A 18 3.41 -28.65 -5.12
N GLU A 19 3.88 -29.59 -4.30
CA GLU A 19 3.32 -29.85 -2.96
C GLU A 19 3.59 -28.68 -2.01
N GLU A 20 4.83 -28.17 -2.00
CA GLU A 20 5.22 -26.97 -1.25
C GLU A 20 4.43 -25.75 -1.70
N PHE A 21 4.26 -25.58 -3.02
CA PHE A 21 3.49 -24.47 -3.57
C PHE A 21 2.00 -24.56 -3.19
N LYS A 22 1.40 -25.75 -3.26
CA LYS A 22 0.02 -25.98 -2.81
C LYS A 22 -0.15 -25.63 -1.33
N ARG A 23 0.79 -26.04 -0.47
CA ARG A 23 0.76 -25.71 0.96
C ARG A 23 0.75 -24.20 1.21
N VAL A 24 1.58 -23.42 0.52
CA VAL A 24 1.60 -21.96 0.67
C VAL A 24 0.27 -21.35 0.24
N LYS A 25 -0.33 -21.81 -0.86
CA LYS A 25 -1.62 -21.28 -1.34
C LYS A 25 -2.81 -21.62 -0.46
N THR A 26 -2.71 -22.60 0.43
CA THR A 26 -3.76 -22.89 1.41
C THR A 26 -3.91 -21.76 2.42
N ASP A 27 -2.79 -21.12 2.79
CA ASP A 27 -2.74 -20.13 3.87
C ASP A 27 -2.54 -18.69 3.37
N PHE A 28 -1.99 -18.52 2.16
CA PHE A 28 -1.61 -17.21 1.61
C PHE A 28 -2.20 -16.97 0.22
N ALA A 29 -2.83 -15.81 0.07
CA ALA A 29 -3.12 -15.18 -1.22
C ALA A 29 -2.13 -14.03 -1.48
N GLY A 30 -1.98 -13.65 -2.74
CA GLY A 30 -1.10 -12.56 -3.15
C GLY A 30 -1.68 -11.79 -4.33
N ALA A 31 -1.55 -10.47 -4.27
CA ALA A 31 -1.90 -9.55 -5.33
C ALA A 31 -0.79 -8.50 -5.48
N TYR A 32 -0.78 -7.82 -6.62
CA TYR A 32 0.06 -6.64 -6.85
C TYR A 32 -0.86 -5.44 -7.08
N VAL A 33 -0.35 -4.25 -6.76
CA VAL A 33 -1.00 -2.97 -6.99
C VAL A 33 0.07 -2.06 -7.57
N ASP A 34 -0.18 -1.47 -8.73
CA ASP A 34 0.76 -0.52 -9.34
C ASP A 34 0.59 0.91 -8.82
N ASP A 35 1.43 1.84 -9.29
CA ASP A 35 1.44 3.21 -8.79
C ASP A 35 0.13 3.98 -9.10
N GLU A 36 -0.48 3.72 -10.26
CA GLU A 36 -1.75 4.36 -10.64
C GLU A 36 -2.90 3.81 -9.81
N GLU A 37 -2.96 2.50 -9.63
CA GLU A 37 -3.93 1.86 -8.73
C GLU A 37 -3.75 2.36 -7.30
N THR A 38 -2.51 2.49 -6.83
CA THR A 38 -2.20 3.01 -5.48
C THR A 38 -2.77 4.41 -5.28
N LYS A 39 -2.58 5.33 -6.24
CA LYS A 39 -3.14 6.67 -6.18
C LYS A 39 -4.68 6.66 -6.18
N ALA A 40 -5.29 5.86 -7.06
CA ALA A 40 -6.75 5.72 -7.12
C ALA A 40 -7.33 5.20 -5.79
N ILE A 41 -6.64 4.29 -5.12
CA ILE A 41 -7.07 3.77 -3.81
C ILE A 41 -6.95 4.85 -2.72
N ILE A 42 -5.88 5.64 -2.71
CA ILE A 42 -5.73 6.76 -1.77
C ILE A 42 -6.89 7.75 -1.97
N GLU A 43 -7.16 8.13 -3.21
CA GLU A 43 -8.26 9.03 -3.57
C GLU A 43 -9.61 8.46 -3.13
N GLN A 44 -9.91 7.21 -3.49
CA GLN A 44 -11.17 6.55 -3.17
C GLN A 44 -11.40 6.49 -1.65
N VAL A 45 -10.39 6.09 -0.88
CA VAL A 45 -10.50 5.97 0.58
C VAL A 45 -10.66 7.35 1.22
N TYR A 46 -9.92 8.35 0.76
CA TYR A 46 -10.07 9.71 1.26
C TYR A 46 -11.46 10.28 0.96
N ASN A 47 -11.96 10.14 -0.26
CA ASN A 47 -13.29 10.64 -0.64
C ASN A 47 -14.42 9.90 0.08
N SER A 48 -14.23 8.62 0.42
CA SER A 48 -15.26 7.81 1.10
C SER A 48 -15.27 7.99 2.62
N TYR A 49 -14.10 8.18 3.24
CA TYR A 49 -13.93 8.08 4.69
C TYR A 49 -13.21 9.27 5.33
N GLY A 50 -12.66 10.20 4.54
CA GLY A 50 -11.80 11.28 5.01
C GLY A 50 -10.45 10.80 5.56
N TYR A 51 -10.07 9.54 5.30
CA TYR A 51 -8.82 8.97 5.80
C TYR A 51 -7.69 9.10 4.78
N VAL A 52 -6.62 9.80 5.17
CA VAL A 52 -5.44 9.98 4.32
C VAL A 52 -4.51 8.79 4.48
N MET A 53 -4.43 7.97 3.44
CA MET A 53 -3.67 6.73 3.43
C MET A 53 -2.26 6.96 2.85
N ASP A 54 -1.24 6.34 3.47
CA ASP A 54 0.10 6.28 2.87
C ASP A 54 0.15 5.22 1.74
N PRO A 55 1.07 5.32 0.77
CA PRO A 55 1.10 4.42 -0.38
C PRO A 55 1.26 2.93 -0.02
N HIS A 56 1.96 2.59 1.07
CA HIS A 56 2.15 1.18 1.46
C HIS A 56 0.84 0.58 2.00
N THR A 57 0.10 1.36 2.79
CA THR A 57 -1.23 0.95 3.25
C THR A 57 -2.21 0.87 2.08
N ALA A 58 -2.11 1.77 1.09
CA ALA A 58 -2.93 1.74 -0.12
C ALA A 58 -2.69 0.49 -0.97
N VAL A 59 -1.43 0.04 -1.11
CA VAL A 59 -1.12 -1.25 -1.76
C VAL A 59 -1.81 -2.42 -1.02
N ALA A 60 -1.78 -2.44 0.32
CA ALA A 60 -2.45 -3.48 1.09
C ALA A 60 -3.99 -3.43 0.93
N MET A 61 -4.57 -2.22 0.91
CA MET A 61 -6.00 -2.03 0.66
C MET A 61 -6.40 -2.47 -0.75
N GLY A 62 -5.61 -2.15 -1.77
CA GLY A 62 -5.85 -2.59 -3.14
C GLY A 62 -5.75 -4.10 -3.30
N ALA A 63 -4.76 -4.72 -2.67
CA ALA A 63 -4.65 -6.18 -2.63
C ALA A 63 -5.90 -6.81 -2.00
N TYR A 64 -6.41 -6.24 -0.90
CA TYR A 64 -7.65 -6.67 -0.26
C TYR A 64 -8.88 -6.49 -1.18
N MET A 65 -9.03 -5.33 -1.83
CA MET A 65 -10.12 -5.07 -2.76
C MET A 65 -10.14 -6.08 -3.93
N LYS A 66 -8.97 -6.36 -4.53
CA LYS A 66 -8.83 -7.37 -5.59
C LYS A 66 -9.15 -8.79 -5.10
N GLU A 67 -8.84 -9.10 -3.85
CA GLU A 67 -9.18 -10.40 -3.27
C GLU A 67 -10.68 -10.54 -3.04
N LEU A 68 -11.36 -9.50 -2.53
CA LEU A 68 -12.81 -9.50 -2.39
C LEU A 68 -13.54 -9.54 -3.74
N GLU A 69 -13.00 -8.94 -4.79
CA GLU A 69 -13.57 -9.02 -6.13
C GLU A 69 -13.55 -10.48 -6.65
N LYS A 70 -12.47 -11.22 -6.37
CA LYS A 70 -12.34 -12.65 -6.72
C LYS A 70 -13.17 -13.55 -5.81
N HIS A 71 -13.35 -13.16 -4.56
CA HIS A 71 -14.04 -13.92 -3.51
C HIS A 71 -15.12 -13.07 -2.80
N PRO A 72 -16.21 -12.68 -3.50
CA PRO A 72 -17.25 -11.83 -2.92
C PRO A 72 -17.93 -12.43 -1.68
N GLU A 73 -17.91 -13.76 -1.55
CA GLU A 73 -18.41 -14.50 -0.39
C GLU A 73 -17.70 -14.14 0.92
N ASP A 74 -16.47 -13.61 0.85
CA ASP A 74 -15.69 -13.17 1.99
C ASP A 74 -16.01 -11.73 2.43
N GLY A 75 -16.96 -11.04 1.78
CA GLY A 75 -17.31 -9.65 2.10
C GLY A 75 -17.76 -9.39 3.54
N ALA A 76 -18.26 -10.42 4.25
CA ALA A 76 -18.64 -10.32 5.66
C ALA A 76 -17.49 -10.65 6.63
N ARG A 77 -16.33 -11.09 6.14
CA ARG A 77 -15.17 -11.45 6.95
C ARG A 77 -14.52 -10.17 7.50
N HIS A 78 -14.26 -10.16 8.80
CA HIS A 78 -13.51 -9.07 9.39
C HIS A 78 -12.05 -9.12 8.93
N THR A 79 -11.56 -8.03 8.35
CA THR A 79 -10.20 -7.91 7.82
C THR A 79 -9.47 -6.78 8.53
N VAL A 80 -8.21 -7.03 8.88
CA VAL A 80 -7.31 -6.04 9.46
C VAL A 80 -6.21 -5.72 8.46
N ILE A 81 -6.08 -4.44 8.11
CA ILE A 81 -4.98 -3.93 7.28
C ILE A 81 -3.95 -3.28 8.20
N ALA A 82 -2.71 -3.79 8.16
CA ALA A 82 -1.61 -3.20 8.90
C ALA A 82 -1.13 -1.93 8.18
N SER A 83 -1.44 -0.76 8.74
CA SER A 83 -0.91 0.51 8.22
C SER A 83 0.55 0.67 8.67
N THR A 84 1.47 0.65 7.70
CA THR A 84 2.91 0.49 7.98
C THR A 84 3.68 1.81 8.04
N ALA A 85 3.10 2.92 7.56
CA ALA A 85 3.72 4.22 7.62
C ALA A 85 2.69 5.36 7.80
N HIS A 86 3.20 6.52 8.21
CA HIS A 86 2.42 7.75 8.25
C HIS A 86 2.38 8.39 6.85
N PRO A 87 1.23 8.93 6.38
CA PRO A 87 1.10 9.56 5.05
C PRO A 87 2.19 10.60 4.76
N PHE A 88 2.46 11.50 5.71
CA PHE A 88 3.48 12.54 5.58
C PHE A 88 4.93 12.09 5.40
N LYS A 89 5.25 10.80 5.49
CA LYS A 89 6.55 10.31 5.04
C LYS A 89 6.68 10.26 3.52
N PHE A 90 5.56 10.30 2.81
CA PHE A 90 5.46 10.17 1.35
C PHE A 90 4.49 11.23 0.79
N PRO A 91 4.86 12.52 0.84
CA PRO A 91 3.94 13.59 0.43
C PRO A 91 3.59 13.57 -1.06
N THR A 92 4.55 13.27 -1.93
CA THR A 92 4.33 13.34 -3.39
C THR A 92 3.20 12.41 -3.88
N PRO A 93 3.17 11.10 -3.54
CA PRO A 93 2.07 10.23 -3.93
C PRO A 93 0.69 10.70 -3.42
N ILE A 94 0.64 11.31 -2.23
CA ILE A 94 -0.61 11.84 -1.66
C ILE A 94 -1.04 13.07 -2.43
N CYS A 95 -0.10 13.97 -2.73
CA CYS A 95 -0.38 15.14 -3.54
C CYS A 95 -0.94 14.76 -4.91
N GLU A 96 -0.28 13.82 -5.60
CA GLU A 96 -0.72 13.33 -6.90
C GLU A 96 -2.09 12.63 -6.83
N ALA A 97 -2.34 11.81 -5.81
CA ALA A 97 -3.60 11.10 -5.65
C ALA A 97 -4.80 12.03 -5.36
N LEU A 98 -4.57 13.13 -4.65
CA LEU A 98 -5.64 14.04 -4.20
C LEU A 98 -5.70 15.35 -4.99
N ASP A 99 -5.02 15.42 -6.14
CA ASP A 99 -4.89 16.63 -6.98
C ASP A 99 -4.44 17.87 -6.18
N ILE A 100 -3.49 17.66 -5.28
CA ILE A 100 -2.88 18.72 -4.47
C ILE A 100 -1.56 19.11 -5.13
N LYS A 101 -1.29 20.41 -5.19
CA LYS A 101 -0.02 20.93 -5.72
C LYS A 101 1.15 20.37 -4.91
N VAL A 102 2.07 19.68 -5.60
CA VAL A 102 3.38 19.31 -5.04
C VAL A 102 4.19 20.59 -4.82
N GLY A 103 4.68 20.78 -3.59
CA GLY A 103 5.51 21.92 -3.22
C GLY A 103 6.91 21.85 -3.83
N GLU A 104 7.61 22.97 -3.86
CA GLU A 104 9.03 23.02 -4.28
C GLU A 104 9.93 22.31 -3.26
N THR A 105 9.47 22.25 -2.00
CA THR A 105 10.08 21.47 -0.92
C THR A 105 9.13 20.39 -0.39
N PRO A 106 9.65 19.36 0.28
CA PRO A 106 8.82 18.39 0.98
C PRO A 106 7.89 19.06 2.01
N TYR A 107 8.38 20.08 2.73
CA TYR A 107 7.61 20.79 3.76
C TYR A 107 6.42 21.54 3.20
N GLU A 108 6.58 22.23 2.07
CA GLU A 108 5.46 22.87 1.37
C GLU A 108 4.39 21.85 0.94
N SER A 109 4.80 20.64 0.55
CA SER A 109 3.86 19.58 0.24
C SER A 109 3.09 19.12 1.49
N LEU A 110 3.76 19.05 2.65
CA LEU A 110 3.10 18.76 3.93
C LEU A 110 2.05 19.83 4.28
N ASP A 111 2.40 21.10 4.12
CA ASP A 111 1.49 22.22 4.34
C ASP A 111 0.28 22.14 3.41
N ASN A 112 0.50 21.90 2.12
CA ASN A 112 -0.57 21.77 1.14
C ASN A 112 -1.50 20.58 1.45
N ILE A 113 -0.95 19.43 1.83
CA ILE A 113 -1.76 18.27 2.23
C ILE A 113 -2.56 18.58 3.50
N SER A 114 -1.93 19.18 4.51
CA SER A 114 -2.61 19.55 5.77
C SER A 114 -3.75 20.55 5.51
N ALA A 115 -3.54 21.54 4.64
CA ALA A 115 -4.55 22.53 4.26
C ALA A 115 -5.78 21.92 3.57
N VAL A 116 -5.59 20.92 2.71
CA VAL A 116 -6.68 20.27 1.96
C VAL A 116 -7.37 19.18 2.80
N THR A 117 -6.59 18.40 3.55
CA THR A 117 -7.09 17.22 4.28
C THR A 117 -7.52 17.50 5.71
N GLY A 118 -7.09 18.62 6.28
CA GLY A 118 -7.26 18.94 7.71
C GLY A 118 -6.44 18.07 8.67
N VAL A 119 -5.61 17.16 8.15
CA VAL A 119 -4.75 16.29 8.96
C VAL A 119 -3.46 17.04 9.27
N ALA A 120 -3.19 17.31 10.55
CA ALA A 120 -1.93 17.93 10.97
C ALA A 120 -0.78 16.93 10.91
N PHE A 121 0.38 17.36 10.40
CA PHE A 121 1.60 16.56 10.46
C PHE A 121 2.29 16.68 11.83
N PRO A 122 3.09 15.67 12.24
CA PRO A 122 3.84 15.72 13.49
C PRO A 122 4.78 16.93 13.53
N LYS A 123 4.93 17.55 14.72
CA LYS A 123 5.79 18.73 14.93
C LYS A 123 7.24 18.54 14.49
N GLN A 124 7.72 17.30 14.49
CA GLN A 124 9.07 16.95 14.05
C GLN A 124 9.28 17.12 12.54
N LEU A 125 8.21 17.33 11.78
CA LEU A 125 8.21 17.62 10.35
C LEU A 125 7.88 19.10 10.05
N GLU A 126 7.74 19.96 11.07
CA GLU A 126 7.65 21.42 10.88
C GLU A 126 9.00 21.98 10.42
N ALA A 127 8.97 22.98 9.52
CA ALA A 127 10.14 23.62 8.93
C ALA A 127 10.80 24.65 9.87
#